data_AF-A0A182R9Q2-F1
#
_entry.id   AF-A0A182R9Q2-F1
#
_cell.length_a   1.000
_cell.length_b   1.000
_cell.length_c   1.000
_cell.angle_alpha   90.00
_cell.angle_beta   90.00
_cell.angle_gamma   90.00
#
_symmetry.space_group_name_H-M   'P 1'
#
loop_
_entity.id
_entity.type
_entity.pdbx_description
1 polymer ?
#
loop_
_entity_poly.entity_id
_entity_poly.type
_entity_poly.pdbx_seq_one_letter_code
_entity_poly.pdbx_strand_id
1 'polypeptide(L)'
;MCHKQPSNLSQCLRLVLLLIFVWDIVLGHEFSIGPCQFQYEEPCTSKTIAFYIFSSEHPKDGPILLDSIDPHVPEHISLNHTNKMIVHGYGGSIDFNATKMIRKAYLRKPNTNVFIVDWGKLSRLPCYPTAAFNTKQAGECTATFLIGLQANHPEFSTRDLHAIGFSLGAHVLSFTSNALEKSIGVKFRRITGLDPALPFFATARPHWKLDQSDADFVDVIHTNAGVYGKIEACGHVDFYMNGGQNQPGCERDSNQPLCSHKMSAAYFAESINSKHGFWATRCTSYFAYFFGLCKYRVEQQQSLIAGEDSSRQEEASQPDAALDSENNNVHDTNRILMGEYCSNTVEGVYFVPTNPKSPFAMGL
;
A
#
# COMPACT_ATOMS: atom_id res chain seq x y z
N MET A 1 21.90 -27.18 -75.41
CA MET A 1 20.89 -26.33 -74.75
C MET A 1 20.86 -26.68 -73.27
N CYS A 2 21.62 -25.97 -72.44
CA CYS A 2 21.53 -26.09 -70.98
C CYS A 2 20.69 -24.92 -70.46
N HIS A 3 19.51 -25.22 -69.91
CA HIS A 3 18.69 -24.26 -69.17
C HIS A 3 19.20 -24.15 -67.72
N LYS A 4 19.62 -22.95 -67.32
CA LYS A 4 19.92 -22.59 -65.92
C LYS A 4 18.61 -22.17 -65.22
N GLN A 5 18.29 -22.81 -64.09
CA GLN A 5 17.31 -22.31 -63.10
C GLN A 5 17.98 -21.28 -62.17
N PRO A 6 17.28 -20.22 -61.73
CA PRO A 6 17.83 -19.21 -60.83
C PRO A 6 17.56 -19.51 -59.34
N SER A 7 18.67 -19.51 -58.60
CA SER A 7 18.95 -18.88 -57.29
C SER A 7 18.13 -19.21 -56.03
N ASN A 8 18.83 -19.91 -55.12
CA ASN A 8 18.66 -20.04 -53.66
C ASN A 8 18.54 -18.72 -52.85
N LEU A 9 18.35 -17.56 -53.48
CA LEU A 9 18.34 -16.28 -52.77
C LEU A 9 17.03 -16.03 -52.01
N SER A 10 15.91 -16.60 -52.48
CA SER A 10 14.58 -16.42 -51.87
C SER A 10 14.39 -17.21 -50.56
N GLN A 11 15.02 -18.39 -50.43
CA GLN A 11 14.94 -19.21 -49.21
C GLN A 11 15.82 -18.68 -48.08
N CYS A 12 17.02 -18.16 -48.38
CA CYS A 12 17.84 -17.48 -47.38
C CYS A 12 17.17 -16.22 -46.84
N LEU A 13 16.49 -15.43 -47.69
CA LEU A 13 15.81 -14.21 -47.25
C LEU A 13 14.62 -14.51 -46.31
N ARG A 14 13.91 -15.63 -46.52
CA ARG A 14 12.82 -16.07 -45.63
C ARG A 14 13.33 -16.60 -44.29
N LEU A 15 14.48 -17.27 -44.25
CA LEU A 15 15.12 -17.70 -43.00
C LEU A 15 15.72 -16.52 -42.23
N VAL A 16 16.30 -15.54 -42.91
CA VAL A 16 16.80 -14.31 -42.27
C VAL A 16 15.65 -13.46 -41.74
N LEU A 17 14.53 -13.35 -42.46
CA LEU A 17 13.34 -12.65 -41.96
C LEU A 17 12.65 -13.39 -40.80
N LEU A 18 12.64 -14.72 -40.78
CA LEU A 18 12.16 -15.51 -39.63
C LEU A 18 13.10 -15.41 -38.41
N LEU A 19 14.40 -15.23 -38.61
CA LEU A 19 15.34 -14.96 -37.51
C LEU A 19 15.26 -13.51 -37.00
N ILE A 20 14.87 -12.56 -37.85
CA ILE A 20 14.61 -11.16 -37.45
C ILE A 20 13.32 -11.05 -36.61
N PHE A 21 12.35 -11.95 -36.77
CA PHE A 21 11.09 -11.94 -36.01
C PHE A 21 11.12 -12.69 -34.66
N VAL A 22 12.26 -13.25 -34.24
CA VAL A 22 12.38 -13.97 -32.95
C VAL A 22 13.32 -13.26 -31.96
N TRP A 23 13.98 -12.17 -32.35
CA TRP A 23 14.86 -11.39 -31.48
C TRP A 23 14.42 -9.92 -31.47
N ASP A 24 13.23 -9.64 -30.93
CA ASP A 24 13.09 -8.42 -30.16
C ASP A 24 13.91 -8.62 -28.88
N ILE A 25 15.23 -8.42 -28.98
CA ILE A 25 16.03 -8.16 -27.79
C ILE A 25 15.50 -6.83 -27.27
N VAL A 26 14.60 -6.90 -26.31
CA VAL A 26 14.35 -5.78 -25.40
C VAL A 26 15.69 -5.53 -24.73
N LEU A 27 16.43 -4.55 -25.24
CA LEU A 27 17.66 -4.08 -24.62
C LEU A 27 17.22 -3.34 -23.36
N GLY A 28 17.23 -4.04 -22.23
CA GLY A 28 17.12 -3.42 -20.92
C GLY A 28 18.12 -2.26 -20.83
N HIS A 29 17.68 -1.18 -20.20
CA HIS A 29 18.51 -0.01 -19.97
C HIS A 29 18.80 0.15 -18.48
N GLU A 30 19.89 -0.48 -18.03
CA GLU A 30 20.51 -0.19 -16.75
C GLU A 30 21.58 0.90 -16.87
N PHE A 31 21.46 1.94 -16.06
CA PHE A 31 22.55 2.90 -15.85
C PHE A 31 22.63 3.32 -14.39
N SER A 32 23.81 3.77 -13.99
CA SER A 32 24.06 4.24 -12.62
C SER A 32 24.56 5.68 -12.62
N ILE A 33 23.94 6.52 -11.80
CA ILE A 33 24.45 7.85 -11.48
C ILE A 33 25.03 7.78 -10.06
N GLY A 34 26.35 7.61 -9.96
CA GLY A 34 27.00 7.32 -8.69
C GLY A 34 26.44 6.04 -8.05
N PRO A 35 25.95 6.07 -6.79
CA PRO A 35 25.35 4.90 -6.16
C PRO A 35 23.90 4.65 -6.61
N CYS A 36 23.31 5.49 -7.47
CA CYS A 36 21.90 5.41 -7.81
C CYS A 36 21.68 4.61 -9.09
N GLN A 37 21.16 3.40 -8.93
CA GLN A 37 20.83 2.49 -10.03
C GLN A 37 19.45 2.82 -10.59
N PHE A 38 19.35 2.88 -11.90
CA PHE A 38 18.10 2.99 -12.64
C PHE A 38 17.96 1.73 -13.49
N GLN A 39 16.80 1.07 -13.43
CA GLN A 39 16.46 -0.08 -14.25
C GLN A 39 15.16 0.18 -15.01
N TYR A 40 15.19 -0.12 -16.30
CA TYR A 40 14.03 -0.02 -17.18
C TYR A 40 14.03 -1.18 -18.15
N GLU A 41 12.95 -1.97 -18.12
CA GLU A 41 12.77 -3.18 -18.93
C GLU A 41 13.92 -4.20 -18.76
N GLU A 42 14.51 -4.23 -17.56
CA GLU A 42 15.55 -5.18 -17.20
C GLU A 42 14.95 -6.55 -16.83
N PRO A 43 15.69 -7.66 -16.99
CA PRO A 43 15.26 -8.96 -16.50
C PRO A 43 15.05 -8.96 -14.99
N CYS A 44 14.00 -9.63 -14.55
CA CYS A 44 13.68 -9.76 -13.13
C CYS A 44 14.64 -10.72 -12.45
N THR A 45 15.43 -10.22 -11.50
CA THR A 45 16.40 -11.03 -10.78
C THR A 45 16.38 -10.72 -9.29
N SER A 46 16.62 -11.76 -8.47
CA SER A 46 16.80 -11.64 -7.03
C SER A 46 18.01 -10.77 -6.64
N LYS A 47 18.88 -10.45 -7.61
CA LYS A 47 19.99 -9.52 -7.42
C LYS A 47 19.53 -8.08 -7.25
N THR A 48 18.34 -7.68 -7.72
CA THR A 48 17.81 -6.31 -7.54
C THR A 48 16.46 -6.27 -6.84
N ILE A 49 15.60 -7.24 -7.13
CA ILE A 49 14.27 -7.39 -6.55
C ILE A 49 14.10 -8.83 -6.07
N ALA A 50 14.07 -9.02 -4.76
CA ALA A 50 13.98 -10.32 -4.11
C ALA A 50 12.58 -10.55 -3.52
N PHE A 51 12.11 -11.79 -3.58
CA PHE A 51 10.81 -12.19 -3.07
C PHE A 51 11.00 -13.18 -1.92
N TYR A 52 10.42 -12.86 -0.77
CA TYR A 52 10.52 -13.70 0.41
C TYR A 52 9.15 -14.15 0.89
N ILE A 53 9.07 -15.37 1.41
CA ILE A 53 7.88 -15.86 2.11
C ILE A 53 8.20 -16.13 3.58
N PHE A 54 7.23 -15.82 4.44
CA PHE A 54 7.19 -16.17 5.86
C PHE A 54 5.87 -16.89 6.13
N SER A 55 5.88 -17.93 6.96
CA SER A 55 4.68 -18.64 7.39
C SER A 55 4.50 -18.52 8.92
N SER A 56 3.25 -18.27 9.34
CA SER A 56 2.87 -18.25 10.76
C SER A 56 3.01 -19.62 11.45
N GLU A 57 2.88 -20.71 10.71
CA GLU A 57 3.01 -22.08 11.23
C GLU A 57 4.47 -22.52 11.33
N HIS A 58 5.31 -21.97 10.45
CA HIS A 58 6.73 -22.27 10.33
C HIS A 58 7.61 -21.04 10.58
N PRO A 59 7.50 -20.37 11.76
CA PRO A 59 8.15 -19.09 11.99
C PRO A 59 9.68 -19.16 12.07
N LYS A 60 10.26 -20.36 12.21
CA LYS A 60 11.71 -20.59 12.27
C LYS A 60 12.36 -20.74 10.89
N ASP A 61 11.56 -21.00 9.86
CA ASP A 61 12.08 -21.34 8.53
C ASP A 61 12.32 -20.07 7.67
N GLY A 62 11.70 -18.95 8.04
CA GLY A 62 11.75 -17.69 7.30
C GLY A 62 12.88 -16.74 7.71
N PRO A 63 13.29 -15.82 6.82
CA PRO A 63 12.78 -15.63 5.46
C PRO A 63 13.25 -16.70 4.47
N ILE A 64 12.34 -17.23 3.67
CA ILE A 64 12.67 -18.13 2.55
C ILE A 64 12.69 -17.31 1.27
N LEU A 65 13.84 -17.26 0.59
CA LEU A 65 13.99 -16.60 -0.70
C LEU A 65 13.38 -17.48 -1.80
N LEU A 66 12.53 -16.89 -2.62
CA LEU A 66 11.93 -17.52 -3.79
C LEU A 66 12.60 -17.00 -5.07
N ASP A 67 12.63 -17.83 -6.10
CA ASP A 67 13.11 -17.41 -7.42
C ASP A 67 12.20 -16.33 -8.01
N SER A 68 12.77 -15.39 -8.75
CA SER A 68 12.03 -14.24 -9.30
C SER A 68 11.18 -14.58 -10.53
N ILE A 69 11.49 -15.68 -11.22
CA ILE A 69 10.87 -16.09 -12.49
C ILE A 69 10.14 -17.42 -12.32
N ASP A 70 10.77 -18.39 -11.65
CA ASP A 70 10.25 -19.75 -11.45
C ASP A 70 10.08 -20.09 -9.95
N PRO A 71 9.25 -19.32 -9.21
CA PRO A 71 9.12 -19.47 -7.77
C PRO A 71 8.48 -20.80 -7.39
N HIS A 72 9.15 -21.51 -6.47
CA HIS A 72 8.64 -22.73 -5.86
C HIS A 72 8.61 -22.57 -4.34
N VAL A 73 7.42 -22.70 -3.75
CA VAL A 73 7.21 -22.66 -2.31
C VAL A 73 7.46 -24.05 -1.72
N PRO A 74 8.20 -24.17 -0.59
CA PRO A 74 8.43 -25.47 0.05
C PRO A 74 7.12 -26.20 0.39
N GLU A 75 7.08 -27.52 0.16
CA GLU A 75 5.86 -28.35 0.29
C GLU A 75 5.17 -28.28 1.66
N HIS A 76 5.91 -27.98 2.72
CA HIS A 76 5.36 -27.85 4.08
C HIS A 76 4.63 -26.51 4.31
N ILE A 77 4.78 -25.52 3.43
CA ILE A 77 4.06 -24.25 3.51
C ILE A 77 2.82 -24.35 2.61
N SER A 78 1.64 -24.39 3.24
CA SER A 78 0.38 -24.41 2.47
C SER A 78 0.02 -23.02 1.94
N LEU A 79 -0.19 -22.91 0.62
CA LEU A 79 -0.68 -21.68 -0.02
C LEU A 79 -2.22 -21.54 0.00
N ASN A 80 -2.95 -22.56 0.48
CA ASN A 80 -4.39 -22.45 0.79
C ASN A 80 -4.68 -21.54 2.00
N HIS A 81 -3.63 -21.14 2.70
CA HIS A 81 -3.69 -20.22 3.84
C HIS A 81 -3.95 -18.79 3.40
N THR A 82 -4.18 -17.91 4.38
CA THR A 82 -4.33 -16.49 4.09
C THR A 82 -2.99 -15.95 3.59
N ASN A 83 -2.95 -15.42 2.36
CA ASN A 83 -1.75 -14.86 1.77
C ASN A 83 -1.83 -13.33 1.79
N LYS A 84 -0.78 -12.68 2.32
CA LYS A 84 -0.61 -11.22 2.31
C LYS A 84 0.68 -10.88 1.58
N MET A 85 0.68 -9.82 0.78
CA MET A 85 1.89 -9.28 0.17
C MET A 85 2.19 -7.90 0.74
N ILE A 86 3.44 -7.65 1.13
CA ILE A 86 3.88 -6.36 1.65
C ILE A 86 5.02 -5.83 0.80
N VAL A 87 4.88 -4.58 0.36
CA VAL A 87 5.87 -3.86 -0.43
C VAL A 87 6.34 -2.62 0.35
N HIS A 88 7.63 -2.56 0.65
CA HIS A 88 8.22 -1.42 1.35
C HIS A 88 8.41 -0.21 0.42
N GLY A 89 8.79 0.93 1.00
CA GLY A 89 9.02 2.18 0.28
C GLY A 89 10.50 2.52 0.09
N TYR A 90 10.74 3.81 -0.14
CA TYR A 90 12.08 4.38 -0.28
C TYR A 90 12.97 4.11 0.94
N GLY A 91 14.21 3.67 0.71
CA GLY A 91 15.18 3.29 1.74
C GLY A 91 14.80 2.04 2.53
N GLY A 92 13.81 1.27 2.05
CA GLY A 92 13.34 0.07 2.72
C GLY A 92 14.12 -1.20 2.35
N SER A 93 13.76 -2.28 3.01
CA SER A 93 14.27 -3.64 2.84
C SER A 93 13.31 -4.63 3.50
N ILE A 94 13.63 -5.93 3.44
CA ILE A 94 12.87 -7.00 4.11
C ILE A 94 12.61 -6.74 5.60
N ASP A 95 13.51 -6.06 6.30
CA ASP A 95 13.41 -5.80 7.74
C ASP A 95 13.15 -4.33 8.10
N PHE A 96 12.67 -3.55 7.12
CA PHE A 96 12.29 -2.16 7.33
C PHE A 96 11.23 -2.01 8.42
N ASN A 97 11.49 -1.14 9.40
CA ASN A 97 10.70 -1.09 10.64
C ASN A 97 9.19 -0.96 10.41
N ALA A 98 8.77 -0.09 9.48
CA ALA A 98 7.34 0.17 9.22
C ALA A 98 6.62 -1.10 8.70
N THR A 99 7.13 -1.73 7.65
CA THR A 99 6.53 -2.94 7.06
C THR A 99 6.77 -4.19 7.90
N LYS A 100 7.86 -4.25 8.67
CA LYS A 100 8.16 -5.32 9.63
C LYS A 100 7.09 -5.44 10.71
N MET A 101 6.53 -4.33 11.19
CA MET A 101 5.44 -4.35 12.17
C MET A 101 4.18 -5.03 11.61
N ILE A 102 3.86 -4.77 10.34
CA ILE A 102 2.73 -5.39 9.63
C ILE A 102 2.95 -6.90 9.49
N ARG A 103 4.14 -7.32 9.02
CA ARG A 103 4.52 -8.75 8.95
C ARG A 103 4.34 -9.43 10.31
N LYS A 104 4.88 -8.84 11.39
CA LYS A 104 4.74 -9.38 12.75
C LYS A 104 3.29 -9.42 13.24
N ALA A 105 2.43 -8.52 12.78
CA ALA A 105 1.02 -8.52 13.12
C ALA A 105 0.26 -9.66 12.43
N TYR A 106 0.54 -9.92 11.15
CA TYR A 106 -0.05 -11.04 10.42
C TYR A 106 0.46 -12.40 10.87
N LEU A 107 1.77 -12.54 11.14
CA LEU A 107 2.33 -13.82 11.60
C LEU A 107 1.86 -14.24 13.01
N ARG A 108 1.10 -13.39 13.72
CA ARG A 108 0.38 -13.75 14.94
C ARG A 108 -1.00 -14.37 14.66
N LYS A 109 -1.52 -14.25 13.45
CA LYS A 109 -2.72 -14.94 13.01
C LYS A 109 -2.33 -16.36 12.56
N PRO A 110 -3.11 -17.39 12.93
CA PRO A 110 -2.88 -18.74 12.41
C PRO A 110 -3.08 -18.76 10.90
N ASN A 111 -2.49 -19.76 10.23
CA ASN A 111 -2.71 -20.06 8.82
C ASN A 111 -2.55 -18.82 7.92
N THR A 112 -1.48 -18.07 8.14
CA THR A 112 -1.14 -16.86 7.39
C THR A 112 0.28 -16.92 6.85
N ASN A 113 0.40 -16.67 5.55
CA ASN A 113 1.66 -16.45 4.86
C ASN A 113 1.82 -14.97 4.53
N VAL A 114 3.06 -14.48 4.65
CA VAL A 114 3.41 -13.10 4.29
C VAL A 114 4.53 -13.12 3.26
N PHE A 115 4.20 -12.65 2.06
CA PHE A 115 5.15 -12.37 0.99
C PHE A 115 5.72 -10.96 1.17
N ILE A 116 7.04 -10.82 1.06
CA ILE A 116 7.72 -9.53 1.05
C ILE A 116 8.38 -9.32 -0.31
N VAL A 117 8.10 -8.17 -0.92
CA VAL A 117 8.83 -7.68 -2.09
C VAL A 117 9.96 -6.77 -1.60
N ASP A 118 11.20 -7.26 -1.63
CA ASP A 118 12.39 -6.49 -1.30
C ASP A 118 13.03 -5.93 -2.56
N TRP A 119 12.82 -4.64 -2.79
CA TRP A 119 13.41 -3.86 -3.88
C TRP A 119 14.36 -2.78 -3.33
N GLY A 120 14.95 -3.02 -2.15
CA GLY A 120 15.81 -2.08 -1.43
C GLY A 120 17.01 -1.61 -2.24
N LYS A 121 17.53 -2.45 -3.13
CA LYS A 121 18.64 -2.08 -4.01
C LYS A 121 18.25 -1.02 -5.02
N LEU A 122 17.02 -1.01 -5.51
CA LEU A 122 16.51 0.00 -6.45
C LEU A 122 15.92 1.22 -5.76
N SER A 123 15.74 1.17 -4.44
CA SER A 123 15.11 2.22 -3.63
C SER A 123 16.05 2.83 -2.57
N ARG A 124 17.36 2.61 -2.68
CA ARG A 124 18.34 3.03 -1.66
C ARG A 124 18.42 4.55 -1.46
N LEU A 125 18.79 4.97 -0.25
CA LEU A 125 19.14 6.37 0.04
C LEU A 125 20.51 6.71 -0.58
N PRO A 126 20.76 7.95 -1.07
CA PRO A 126 19.85 9.09 -1.23
C PRO A 126 19.21 9.16 -2.65
N CYS A 127 18.92 8.02 -3.27
CA CYS A 127 18.56 7.91 -4.69
C CYS A 127 17.05 8.05 -4.97
N TYR A 128 16.40 9.10 -4.46
CA TYR A 128 14.95 9.22 -4.55
C TYR A 128 14.39 9.30 -5.98
N PRO A 129 14.93 10.14 -6.90
CA PRO A 129 14.39 10.22 -8.26
C PRO A 129 14.44 8.87 -8.97
N THR A 130 15.59 8.18 -8.94
CA THR A 130 15.72 6.86 -9.56
C THR A 130 14.83 5.83 -8.87
N ALA A 131 14.69 5.88 -7.53
CA ALA A 131 13.78 5.00 -6.80
C ALA A 131 12.32 5.20 -7.23
N ALA A 132 11.88 6.43 -7.43
CA ALA A 132 10.53 6.73 -7.91
C ALA A 132 10.31 6.11 -9.31
N PHE A 133 11.25 6.26 -10.24
CA PHE A 133 11.15 5.63 -11.56
C PHE A 133 11.23 4.10 -11.51
N ASN A 134 12.09 3.54 -10.66
CA ASN A 134 12.25 2.10 -10.50
C ASN A 134 10.99 1.41 -9.93
N THR A 135 9.99 2.16 -9.44
CA THR A 135 8.71 1.57 -9.00
C THR A 135 8.04 0.79 -10.13
N LYS A 136 8.17 1.24 -11.39
CA LYS A 136 7.66 0.53 -12.57
C LYS A 136 8.34 -0.83 -12.74
N GLN A 137 9.67 -0.85 -12.76
CA GLN A 137 10.47 -2.08 -12.85
C GLN A 137 10.15 -3.04 -11.70
N ALA A 138 10.11 -2.54 -10.46
CA ALA A 138 9.75 -3.35 -9.30
C ALA A 138 8.34 -3.93 -9.42
N GLY A 139 7.38 -3.15 -9.94
CA GLY A 139 6.01 -3.57 -10.12
C GLY A 139 5.86 -4.65 -11.18
N GLU A 140 6.47 -4.44 -12.35
CA GLU A 140 6.51 -5.40 -13.48
C GLU A 140 7.15 -6.72 -13.05
N CYS A 141 8.27 -6.68 -12.31
CA CYS A 141 8.88 -7.90 -11.80
C CYS A 141 8.09 -8.61 -10.72
N THR A 142 7.36 -7.86 -9.88
CA THR A 142 6.43 -8.47 -8.92
C THR A 142 5.29 -9.17 -9.64
N ALA A 143 4.81 -8.62 -10.76
CA ALA A 143 3.79 -9.28 -11.59
C ALA A 143 4.33 -10.57 -12.22
N THR A 144 5.54 -10.54 -12.79
CA THR A 144 6.22 -11.73 -13.32
C THR A 144 6.35 -12.82 -12.25
N PHE A 145 6.80 -12.48 -11.05
CA PHE A 145 6.88 -13.40 -9.91
C PHE A 145 5.52 -14.01 -9.57
N LEU A 146 4.45 -13.20 -9.48
CA LEU A 146 3.11 -13.69 -9.15
C LEU A 146 2.52 -14.60 -10.22
N ILE A 147 2.76 -14.30 -11.51
CA ILE A 147 2.36 -15.14 -12.63
C ILE A 147 3.07 -16.50 -12.55
N GLY A 148 4.38 -16.51 -12.32
CA GLY A 148 5.15 -17.75 -12.13
C GLY A 148 4.68 -18.54 -10.91
N LEU A 149 4.41 -17.86 -9.79
CA LEU A 149 3.92 -18.49 -8.56
C LEU A 149 2.57 -19.18 -8.77
N GLN A 150 1.64 -18.51 -9.45
CA GLN A 150 0.34 -19.09 -9.77
C GLN A 150 0.43 -20.23 -10.79
N ALA A 151 1.39 -20.19 -11.71
CA ALA A 151 1.64 -21.27 -12.65
C ALA A 151 2.18 -22.54 -11.95
N ASN A 152 3.09 -22.35 -10.98
CA ASN A 152 3.71 -23.45 -10.22
C ASN A 152 2.82 -23.97 -9.09
N HIS A 153 1.93 -23.13 -8.57
CA HIS A 153 1.02 -23.42 -7.46
C HIS A 153 -0.43 -23.06 -7.84
N PRO A 154 -1.18 -23.96 -8.51
CA PRO A 154 -2.53 -23.69 -8.97
C PRO A 154 -3.54 -23.36 -7.85
N GLU A 155 -3.23 -23.75 -6.60
CA GLU A 155 -3.99 -23.41 -5.41
C GLU A 155 -3.82 -21.95 -4.97
N PHE A 156 -2.76 -21.28 -5.42
CA PHE A 156 -2.51 -19.87 -5.13
C PHE A 156 -3.31 -18.96 -6.08
N SER A 157 -4.04 -18.01 -5.50
CA SER A 157 -4.81 -17.02 -6.24
C SER A 157 -4.17 -15.64 -6.12
N THR A 158 -3.62 -15.13 -7.24
CA THR A 158 -3.11 -13.76 -7.32
C THR A 158 -4.19 -12.73 -7.02
N ARG A 159 -5.43 -13.00 -7.43
CA ARG A 159 -6.59 -12.12 -7.16
C ARG A 159 -6.88 -12.02 -5.67
N ASP A 160 -6.81 -13.13 -4.93
CA ASP A 160 -7.17 -13.16 -3.51
C ASP A 160 -6.03 -12.74 -2.57
N LEU A 161 -4.85 -12.46 -3.12
CA LEU A 161 -3.74 -11.86 -2.41
C LEU A 161 -4.08 -10.42 -1.99
N HIS A 162 -4.10 -10.16 -0.68
CA HIS A 162 -4.21 -8.78 -0.18
C HIS A 162 -2.83 -8.12 -0.24
N ALA A 163 -2.68 -7.12 -1.13
CA ALA A 163 -1.43 -6.43 -1.36
C ALA A 163 -1.37 -5.10 -0.59
N ILE A 164 -0.29 -4.87 0.16
CA ILE A 164 -0.15 -3.73 1.07
C ILE A 164 1.15 -3.00 0.76
N GLY A 165 1.04 -1.75 0.32
CA GLY A 165 2.18 -0.97 -0.15
C GLY A 165 2.41 0.26 0.71
N PHE A 166 3.63 0.43 1.24
CA PHE A 166 4.03 1.61 2.00
C PHE A 166 4.79 2.62 1.14
N SER A 167 4.41 3.90 1.19
CA SER A 167 5.13 4.99 0.50
C SER A 167 5.25 4.69 -1.01
N LEU A 168 6.46 4.68 -1.58
CA LEU A 168 6.69 4.26 -2.98
C LEU A 168 6.17 2.84 -3.28
N GLY A 169 6.12 1.95 -2.28
CA GLY A 169 5.59 0.59 -2.42
C GLY A 169 4.11 0.53 -2.80
N ALA A 170 3.33 1.57 -2.47
CA ALA A 170 1.96 1.71 -2.93
C ALA A 170 1.89 1.85 -4.47
N HIS A 171 2.85 2.55 -5.07
CA HIS A 171 2.94 2.72 -6.52
C HIS A 171 3.53 1.51 -7.21
N VAL A 172 4.45 0.78 -6.55
CA VAL A 172 4.88 -0.55 -7.02
C VAL A 172 3.66 -1.46 -7.24
N LEU A 173 2.72 -1.50 -6.28
CA LEU A 173 1.50 -2.32 -6.41
C LEU A 173 0.57 -1.89 -7.54
N SER A 174 0.48 -0.59 -7.83
CA SER A 174 -0.23 -0.09 -9.01
C SER A 174 0.38 -0.65 -10.30
N PHE A 175 1.70 -0.53 -10.47
CA PHE A 175 2.40 -1.09 -11.62
C PHE A 175 2.29 -2.62 -11.70
N THR A 176 2.33 -3.31 -10.54
CA THR A 176 2.09 -4.76 -10.48
C THR A 176 0.69 -5.11 -10.99
N SER A 177 -0.35 -4.42 -10.52
CA SER A 177 -1.72 -4.71 -10.93
C SER A 177 -1.95 -4.44 -12.42
N ASN A 178 -1.44 -3.32 -12.92
CA ASN A 178 -1.52 -2.97 -14.35
C ASN A 178 -0.79 -4.01 -15.22
N ALA A 179 0.36 -4.53 -14.77
CA ALA A 179 1.06 -5.59 -15.47
C ALA A 179 0.33 -6.95 -15.41
N LEU A 180 -0.28 -7.30 -14.28
CA LEU A 180 -1.12 -8.50 -14.14
C LEU A 180 -2.35 -8.44 -15.04
N GLU A 181 -3.07 -7.31 -15.06
CA GLU A 181 -4.24 -7.11 -15.93
C GLU A 181 -3.84 -7.27 -17.39
N LYS A 182 -2.74 -6.63 -17.80
CA LYS A 182 -2.24 -6.72 -19.17
C LYS A 182 -1.83 -8.14 -19.57
N SER A 183 -1.26 -8.91 -18.63
CA SER A 183 -0.65 -10.21 -18.94
C SER A 183 -1.61 -11.38 -18.84
N ILE A 184 -2.48 -11.38 -17.83
CA ILE A 184 -3.38 -12.51 -17.51
C ILE A 184 -4.83 -12.07 -17.25
N GLY A 185 -5.17 -10.79 -17.42
CA GLY A 185 -6.54 -10.29 -17.27
C GLY A 185 -7.05 -10.26 -15.82
N VAL A 186 -6.15 -10.21 -14.84
CA VAL A 186 -6.49 -10.24 -13.40
C VAL A 186 -5.96 -8.99 -12.69
N LYS A 187 -6.78 -8.44 -11.79
CA LYS A 187 -6.35 -7.46 -10.78
C LYS A 187 -6.43 -8.07 -9.39
N PHE A 188 -5.71 -7.45 -8.45
CA PHE A 188 -5.89 -7.72 -7.03
C PHE A 188 -7.34 -7.47 -6.60
N ARG A 189 -7.84 -8.28 -5.68
CA ARG A 189 -9.10 -8.00 -4.99
C ARG A 189 -8.97 -6.81 -4.05
N ARG A 190 -7.83 -6.66 -3.38
CA ARG A 190 -7.59 -5.55 -2.45
C ARG A 190 -6.15 -5.06 -2.50
N ILE A 191 -6.00 -3.74 -2.63
CA ILE A 191 -4.76 -3.01 -2.35
C ILE A 191 -4.98 -2.07 -1.15
N THR A 192 -4.12 -2.13 -0.15
CA THR A 192 -4.01 -1.08 0.86
C THR A 192 -2.80 -0.19 0.60
N GLY A 193 -3.03 1.11 0.38
CA GLY A 193 -2.00 2.13 0.26
C GLY A 193 -1.69 2.79 1.61
N LEU A 194 -0.47 2.62 2.13
CA LEU A 194 -0.02 3.19 3.39
C LEU A 194 0.81 4.44 3.12
N ASP A 195 0.18 5.59 3.30
CA ASP A 195 0.69 6.93 3.01
C ASP A 195 1.45 6.99 1.65
N PRO A 196 0.75 6.75 0.52
CA PRO A 196 1.38 6.68 -0.80
C PRO A 196 2.22 7.92 -1.08
N ALA A 197 3.40 7.76 -1.70
CA ALA A 197 4.35 8.86 -1.84
C ALA A 197 3.84 9.97 -2.78
N LEU A 198 4.06 11.23 -2.42
CA LEU A 198 3.68 12.40 -3.23
C LEU A 198 4.70 12.77 -4.32
N PRO A 199 6.01 12.95 -4.02
CA PRO A 199 6.94 13.50 -5.01
C PRO A 199 7.09 12.58 -6.24
N PHE A 200 7.06 13.16 -7.44
CA PHE A 200 6.93 12.50 -8.77
C PHE A 200 5.59 11.82 -9.07
N PHE A 201 4.68 11.68 -8.12
CA PHE A 201 3.36 11.04 -8.33
C PHE A 201 2.17 12.00 -8.20
N ALA A 202 2.39 13.25 -7.80
CA ALA A 202 1.35 14.27 -7.63
C ALA A 202 0.56 14.54 -8.92
N THR A 203 1.25 14.61 -10.06
CA THR A 203 0.65 14.92 -11.38
C THR A 203 0.71 13.74 -12.35
N ALA A 204 1.14 12.58 -11.87
CA ALA A 204 1.19 11.37 -12.68
C ALA A 204 -0.24 10.95 -13.11
N ARG A 205 -0.34 10.40 -14.32
CA ARG A 205 -1.62 9.86 -14.83
C ARG A 205 -2.06 8.68 -13.97
N PRO A 206 -3.37 8.35 -13.89
CA PRO A 206 -3.88 7.24 -13.07
C PRO A 206 -3.08 5.93 -13.23
N HIS A 207 -2.74 5.51 -14.44
CA HIS A 207 -1.96 4.27 -14.69
C HIS A 207 -0.46 4.35 -14.32
N TRP A 208 -0.01 5.47 -13.74
CA TRP A 208 1.38 5.74 -13.35
C TRP A 208 1.51 6.08 -11.85
N LYS A 209 0.46 5.83 -11.07
CA LYS A 209 0.39 6.05 -9.62
C LYS A 209 -0.71 5.15 -9.05
N LEU A 210 -0.77 5.04 -7.72
CA LEU A 210 -1.89 4.34 -7.09
C LEU A 210 -3.21 5.06 -7.44
N ASP A 211 -4.18 4.26 -7.86
CA ASP A 211 -5.51 4.68 -8.24
C ASP A 211 -6.54 3.60 -7.86
N GLN A 212 -7.80 4.00 -7.63
CA GLN A 212 -8.87 3.08 -7.30
C GLN A 212 -9.05 1.97 -8.35
N SER A 213 -8.75 2.24 -9.63
CA SER A 213 -8.87 1.25 -10.71
C SER A 213 -7.82 0.14 -10.69
N ASP A 214 -6.81 0.22 -9.80
CA ASP A 214 -5.76 -0.79 -9.67
C ASP A 214 -6.23 -2.08 -8.96
N ALA A 215 -7.40 -2.11 -8.33
CA ALA A 215 -7.96 -3.32 -7.70
C ALA A 215 -9.49 -3.28 -7.66
N ASP A 216 -10.13 -4.41 -7.31
CA ASP A 216 -11.58 -4.37 -7.04
C ASP A 216 -11.91 -3.45 -5.85
N PHE A 217 -10.97 -3.32 -4.91
CA PHE A 217 -11.08 -2.45 -3.75
C PHE A 217 -9.71 -1.87 -3.37
N VAL A 218 -9.66 -0.57 -3.13
CA VAL A 218 -8.44 0.15 -2.75
C VAL A 218 -8.74 1.00 -1.54
N ASP A 219 -8.08 0.73 -0.42
CA ASP A 219 -8.18 1.53 0.80
C ASP A 219 -6.85 2.23 1.10
N VAL A 220 -6.91 3.53 1.41
CA VAL A 220 -5.71 4.35 1.58
C VAL A 220 -5.68 4.99 2.95
N ILE A 221 -4.52 4.96 3.60
CA ILE A 221 -4.30 5.55 4.93
C ILE A 221 -3.29 6.68 4.79
N HIS A 222 -3.76 7.92 4.97
CA HIS A 222 -2.97 9.14 4.89
C HIS A 222 -2.53 9.57 6.29
N THR A 223 -1.23 9.69 6.50
CA THR A 223 -0.62 10.11 7.78
C THR A 223 0.41 11.22 7.65
N ASN A 224 0.89 11.52 6.44
CA ASN A 224 1.75 12.66 6.18
C ASN A 224 1.40 13.37 4.85
N ALA A 225 0.11 13.58 4.64
CA ALA A 225 -0.47 14.21 3.46
C ALA A 225 0.13 15.60 3.20
N GLY A 226 0.71 15.77 2.00
CA GLY A 226 1.26 17.03 1.51
C GLY A 226 2.74 17.25 1.77
N VAL A 227 3.41 16.32 2.45
CA VAL A 227 4.86 16.37 2.66
C VAL A 227 5.52 15.16 2.00
N TYR A 228 5.40 13.97 2.60
CA TYR A 228 5.82 12.72 1.97
C TYR A 228 4.66 11.96 1.34
N GLY A 229 3.48 12.01 1.96
CA GLY A 229 2.26 11.35 1.49
C GLY A 229 1.43 12.22 0.54
N LYS A 230 0.62 11.58 -0.30
CA LYS A 230 -0.37 12.24 -1.17
C LYS A 230 -1.44 12.97 -0.35
N ILE A 231 -2.01 14.04 -0.91
CA ILE A 231 -3.14 14.75 -0.27
C ILE A 231 -4.45 14.27 -0.87
N GLU A 232 -4.47 14.08 -2.18
CA GLU A 232 -5.64 13.68 -2.93
C GLU A 232 -6.07 12.27 -2.56
N ALA A 233 -7.39 12.07 -2.56
CA ALA A 233 -7.98 10.75 -2.48
C ALA A 233 -7.54 9.92 -3.70
N CYS A 234 -7.11 8.68 -3.46
CA CYS A 234 -6.62 7.80 -4.53
C CYS A 234 -7.06 6.34 -4.37
N GLY A 235 -7.95 6.05 -3.42
CA GLY A 235 -8.62 4.76 -3.31
C GLY A 235 -10.11 4.86 -3.56
N HIS A 236 -10.79 3.73 -3.38
CA HIS A 236 -12.24 3.70 -3.19
C HIS A 236 -12.60 4.38 -1.86
N VAL A 237 -11.80 4.12 -0.82
CA VAL A 237 -11.91 4.76 0.49
C VAL A 237 -10.56 5.32 0.95
N ASP A 238 -10.58 6.55 1.47
CA ASP A 238 -9.40 7.26 1.95
C ASP A 238 -9.59 7.68 3.41
N PHE A 239 -8.67 7.25 4.28
CA PHE A 239 -8.64 7.53 5.70
C PHE A 239 -7.56 8.55 6.04
N TYR A 240 -7.95 9.72 6.52
CA TYR A 240 -7.03 10.75 6.99
C TYR A 240 -6.89 10.67 8.51
N MET A 241 -5.75 10.16 8.96
CA MET A 241 -5.46 9.92 10.36
C MET A 241 -5.10 11.21 11.06
N ASN A 242 -5.83 11.57 12.11
CA ASN A 242 -5.63 12.80 12.90
C ASN A 242 -5.58 14.06 12.01
N GLY A 243 -6.41 14.10 10.97
CA GLY A 243 -6.41 15.17 9.97
C GLY A 243 -5.39 15.00 8.83
N GLY A 244 -4.63 13.91 8.80
CA GLY A 244 -3.87 13.44 7.65
C GLY A 244 -2.42 13.90 7.54
N GLN A 245 -2.03 15.02 8.16
CA GLN A 245 -0.68 15.60 7.95
C GLN A 245 0.33 15.27 9.04
N ASN A 246 -0.07 15.39 10.30
CA ASN A 246 0.81 15.26 11.46
C ASN A 246 0.19 14.30 12.46
N GLN A 247 1.00 13.33 12.92
CA GLN A 247 0.50 12.32 13.85
C GLN A 247 0.87 12.67 15.30
N PRO A 248 -0.06 12.54 16.26
CA PRO A 248 0.15 12.98 17.65
C PRO A 248 1.38 12.33 18.33
N GLY A 249 1.70 11.08 17.96
CA GLY A 249 2.88 10.38 18.49
C GLY A 249 4.23 10.94 18.01
N CYS A 250 4.23 11.85 17.04
CA CYS A 250 5.43 12.34 16.35
C CYS A 250 5.82 13.79 16.73
N GLU A 251 5.07 14.47 17.60
CA GLU A 251 5.31 15.88 17.95
C GLU A 251 6.72 16.16 18.49
N ARG A 252 7.32 15.19 19.17
CA ARG A 252 8.68 15.31 19.77
C ARG A 252 9.75 14.55 18.97
N ASP A 253 9.41 14.05 17.78
CA ASP A 253 10.37 13.37 16.92
C ASP A 253 11.25 14.39 16.20
N SER A 254 12.56 14.11 16.08
CA SER A 254 13.50 15.00 15.41
C SER A 254 13.25 15.15 13.91
N ASN A 255 12.54 14.19 13.30
CA ASN A 255 12.02 14.25 11.96
C ASN A 255 10.53 13.91 11.96
N GLN A 256 9.72 14.85 12.47
CA GLN A 256 8.28 14.74 12.57
C GLN A 256 7.59 14.31 11.25
N PRO A 257 7.94 14.83 10.05
CA PRO A 257 7.37 14.34 8.80
C PRO A 257 7.64 12.86 8.54
N LEU A 258 8.89 12.41 8.75
CA LEU A 258 9.25 11.00 8.53
C LEU A 258 8.59 10.07 9.55
N CYS A 259 8.49 10.50 10.81
CA CYS A 259 7.73 9.79 11.84
C CYS A 259 6.26 9.66 11.41
N SER A 260 5.63 10.78 11.05
CA SER A 260 4.22 10.82 10.62
C SER A 260 3.98 9.94 9.39
N HIS A 261 4.91 9.93 8.42
CA HIS A 261 4.83 9.07 7.25
C HIS A 261 4.80 7.58 7.63
N LYS A 262 5.68 7.15 8.55
CA LYS A 262 5.76 5.76 9.02
C LYS A 262 4.56 5.31 9.87
N MET A 263 3.80 6.24 10.44
CA MET A 263 2.67 5.91 11.30
C MET A 263 1.52 5.20 10.56
N SER A 264 1.36 5.38 9.25
CA SER A 264 0.37 4.64 8.45
C SER A 264 0.53 3.13 8.63
N ALA A 265 1.78 2.64 8.59
CA ALA A 265 2.10 1.24 8.81
C ALA A 265 1.89 0.81 10.27
N ALA A 266 2.15 1.68 11.24
CA ALA A 266 1.93 1.39 12.65
C ALA A 266 0.43 1.25 12.98
N TYR A 267 -0.41 2.17 12.48
CA TYR A 267 -1.86 2.10 12.64
C TYR A 267 -2.44 0.88 11.93
N PHE A 268 -2.02 0.61 10.70
CA PHE A 268 -2.45 -0.59 9.98
C PHE A 268 -2.02 -1.87 10.72
N ALA A 269 -0.77 -1.95 11.19
CA ALA A 269 -0.29 -3.10 11.95
C ALA A 269 -1.08 -3.35 13.24
N GLU A 270 -1.47 -2.29 13.95
CA GLU A 270 -2.34 -2.41 15.12
C GLU A 270 -3.76 -2.86 14.73
N SER A 271 -4.30 -2.35 13.62
CA SER A 271 -5.66 -2.69 13.15
C SER A 271 -5.89 -4.19 12.95
N ILE A 272 -4.86 -4.95 12.54
CA ILE A 272 -4.92 -6.40 12.29
C ILE A 272 -5.33 -7.18 13.56
N ASN A 273 -4.93 -6.71 14.74
CA ASN A 273 -5.17 -7.39 16.02
C ASN A 273 -5.86 -6.50 17.06
N SER A 274 -6.40 -5.34 16.65
CA SER A 274 -7.05 -4.41 17.57
C SER A 274 -8.37 -4.98 18.07
N LYS A 275 -8.60 -4.85 19.39
CA LYS A 275 -9.90 -5.17 20.02
C LYS A 275 -10.85 -3.97 20.03
N HIS A 276 -10.33 -2.75 19.87
CA HIS A 276 -11.09 -1.51 19.94
C HIS A 276 -11.53 -1.05 18.56
N GLY A 277 -10.68 -1.25 17.54
CA GLY A 277 -10.92 -0.80 16.18
C GLY A 277 -10.60 0.68 15.98
N PHE A 278 -10.27 1.03 14.74
CA PHE A 278 -10.03 2.40 14.30
C PHE A 278 -11.29 2.92 13.61
N TRP A 279 -12.18 3.54 14.38
CA TRP A 279 -13.47 4.00 13.87
C TRP A 279 -13.34 5.32 13.14
N ALA A 280 -13.85 5.35 11.92
CA ALA A 280 -13.74 6.48 11.02
C ALA A 280 -15.09 7.18 10.85
N THR A 281 -15.06 8.51 10.70
CA THR A 281 -16.24 9.32 10.42
C THR A 281 -16.13 9.91 9.02
N ARG A 282 -17.20 9.78 8.25
CA ARG A 282 -17.25 10.27 6.88
C ARG A 282 -17.20 11.81 6.84
N CYS A 283 -16.52 12.34 5.83
CA CYS A 283 -16.56 13.74 5.45
C CYS A 283 -16.62 13.85 3.93
N THR A 284 -17.18 14.94 3.41
CA THR A 284 -17.40 15.11 1.96
C THR A 284 -16.08 15.13 1.18
N SER A 285 -15.03 15.72 1.74
CA SER A 285 -13.70 15.77 1.13
C SER A 285 -12.64 16.17 2.16
N TYR A 286 -11.37 15.99 1.80
CA TYR A 286 -10.26 16.50 2.60
C TYR A 286 -10.33 18.03 2.80
N PHE A 287 -10.71 18.76 1.75
CA PHE A 287 -10.87 20.22 1.82
C PHE A 287 -12.02 20.65 2.74
N ALA A 288 -13.15 19.93 2.72
CA ALA A 288 -14.26 20.22 3.63
C ALA A 288 -13.84 20.07 5.09
N TYR A 289 -13.04 19.04 5.41
CA TYR A 289 -12.45 18.90 6.74
C TYR A 289 -11.48 20.05 7.06
N PHE A 290 -10.57 20.38 6.14
CA PHE A 290 -9.59 21.44 6.34
C PHE A 290 -10.24 22.80 6.66
N PHE A 291 -11.39 23.11 6.04
CA PHE A 291 -12.15 24.33 6.30
C PHE A 291 -13.13 24.22 7.49
N GLY A 292 -13.08 23.14 8.28
CA GLY A 292 -13.92 22.96 9.47
C GLY A 292 -15.39 22.65 9.19
N LEU A 293 -15.73 22.21 7.97
CA LEU A 293 -17.10 21.89 7.57
C LEU A 293 -17.55 20.49 8.02
N CYS A 294 -16.64 19.70 8.58
CA CYS A 294 -16.91 18.38 9.14
C CYS A 294 -16.61 18.38 10.64
N LYS A 295 -17.62 18.09 11.46
CA LYS A 295 -17.44 17.91 12.91
C LYS A 295 -16.96 16.48 13.17
N TYR A 296 -15.66 16.32 13.45
CA TYR A 296 -15.14 15.06 14.00
C TYR A 296 -15.21 15.13 15.54
N ARG A 297 -15.71 14.05 16.18
CA ARG A 297 -15.89 13.95 17.64
C ARG A 297 -14.54 13.80 18.37
N VAL A 298 -13.68 14.83 18.40
CA VAL A 298 -12.62 14.95 19.43
C VAL A 298 -13.11 15.75 20.65
N GLU A 299 -14.18 16.53 20.51
CA GLU A 299 -14.60 17.54 21.49
C GLU A 299 -15.28 17.03 22.78
N GLN A 300 -15.45 15.72 23.00
CA GLN A 300 -16.06 15.24 24.26
C GLN A 300 -15.07 14.70 25.30
N GLN A 301 -13.79 14.54 24.99
CA GLN A 301 -12.82 14.07 26.00
C GLN A 301 -12.08 15.20 26.71
N GLN A 302 -11.99 16.39 26.11
CA GLN A 302 -11.40 17.56 26.76
C GLN A 302 -12.35 18.25 27.74
N SER A 303 -13.68 18.14 27.57
CA SER A 303 -14.65 18.67 28.53
C SER A 303 -14.77 17.82 29.80
N LEU A 304 -14.37 16.55 29.77
CA LEU A 304 -14.30 15.70 30.98
C LEU A 304 -13.05 15.98 31.82
N ILE A 305 -11.98 16.52 31.22
CA ILE A 305 -10.74 16.90 31.94
C ILE A 305 -10.80 18.37 32.40
N ALA A 306 -11.52 19.23 31.67
CA ALA A 306 -11.73 20.64 32.04
C ALA A 306 -12.90 20.86 33.02
N GLY A 307 -13.71 19.83 33.29
CA GLY A 307 -14.92 19.91 34.14
C GLY A 307 -14.69 19.69 35.64
N GLU A 308 -13.48 19.34 36.08
CA GLU A 308 -13.19 19.11 37.51
C GLU A 308 -12.66 20.33 38.28
N ASP A 309 -12.48 21.50 37.65
CA ASP A 309 -11.80 22.63 38.30
C ASP A 309 -12.48 24.02 38.21
N SER A 310 -13.82 24.09 38.18
CA SER A 310 -14.52 25.36 38.43
C SER A 310 -15.89 25.22 39.08
N SER A 311 -15.88 24.84 40.36
CA SER A 311 -16.99 25.19 41.26
C SER A 311 -16.71 26.57 41.88
N ARG A 312 -17.39 27.63 41.39
CA ARG A 312 -17.83 28.83 42.14
C ARG A 312 -18.43 29.91 41.24
N GLN A 313 -19.74 30.17 41.46
CA GLN A 313 -20.49 31.44 41.34
C GLN A 313 -20.51 32.11 39.94
N GLU A 314 -21.65 32.50 39.35
CA GLU A 314 -22.73 33.36 39.87
C GLU A 314 -23.99 33.29 38.97
N GLU A 315 -25.17 33.50 39.58
CA GLU A 315 -26.51 33.59 38.94
C GLU A 315 -26.75 34.92 38.21
N ALA A 316 -27.46 34.89 37.07
CA ALA A 316 -28.47 35.89 36.67
C ALA A 316 -29.34 35.46 35.44
N SER A 317 -30.59 35.07 35.73
CA SER A 317 -31.88 35.33 35.03
C SER A 317 -32.01 35.49 33.49
N GLN A 318 -32.56 34.43 32.83
CA GLN A 318 -33.76 34.27 31.92
C GLN A 318 -34.19 35.33 30.85
N PRO A 319 -35.03 34.99 29.82
CA PRO A 319 -35.59 33.67 29.40
C PRO A 319 -35.59 33.34 27.88
N ASP A 320 -35.81 32.04 27.62
CA ASP A 320 -36.58 31.38 26.55
C ASP A 320 -36.33 31.63 25.05
N ALA A 321 -35.66 30.66 24.43
CA ALA A 321 -36.11 30.10 23.16
C ALA A 321 -35.95 28.58 23.22
N ALA A 322 -37.07 27.89 23.38
CA ALA A 322 -37.18 26.45 23.35
C ALA A 322 -36.73 25.90 21.98
N LEU A 323 -35.80 24.94 21.99
CA LEU A 323 -35.60 24.01 20.90
C LEU A 323 -35.35 22.64 21.50
N ASP A 324 -36.26 21.75 21.16
CA ASP A 324 -36.49 20.44 21.72
C ASP A 324 -35.22 19.61 21.93
N SER A 325 -35.11 19.08 23.15
CA SER A 325 -34.25 17.96 23.47
C SER A 325 -34.83 16.69 22.84
N GLU A 326 -34.59 16.49 21.55
CA GLU A 326 -34.81 15.19 20.94
C GLU A 326 -33.61 14.27 21.16
N ASN A 327 -33.94 13.25 21.95
CA ASN A 327 -33.23 12.04 22.28
C ASN A 327 -32.69 11.33 21.02
N ASN A 328 -31.52 11.75 20.51
CA ASN A 328 -30.88 11.07 19.38
C ASN A 328 -30.04 9.88 19.85
N ASN A 329 -30.74 8.82 20.23
CA ASN A 329 -30.22 7.45 20.15
C ASN A 329 -30.26 7.00 18.67
N VAL A 330 -29.60 7.78 17.81
CA VAL A 330 -29.34 7.39 16.42
C VAL A 330 -28.15 6.45 16.50
N HIS A 331 -28.40 5.16 16.30
CA HIS A 331 -27.35 4.23 15.93
C HIS A 331 -26.57 4.85 14.76
N ASP A 332 -25.32 5.23 15.00
CA ASP A 332 -24.45 5.94 14.05
C ASP A 332 -24.07 4.99 12.91
N THR A 333 -24.96 4.84 11.93
CA THR A 333 -24.80 3.97 10.75
C THR A 333 -23.69 4.43 9.79
N ASN A 334 -22.99 5.53 10.10
CA ASN A 334 -21.96 6.11 9.25
C ASN A 334 -20.52 5.82 9.71
N ARG A 335 -20.33 5.02 10.77
CA ARG A 335 -18.99 4.63 11.21
C ARG A 335 -18.52 3.35 10.55
N ILE A 336 -17.29 3.39 10.05
CA ILE A 336 -16.60 2.26 9.42
C ILE A 336 -15.28 2.01 10.13
N LEU A 337 -14.70 0.82 9.94
CA LEU A 337 -13.36 0.51 10.42
C LEU A 337 -12.31 0.87 9.35
N MET A 338 -11.25 1.54 9.80
CA MET A 338 -10.00 1.67 9.05
C MET A 338 -9.12 0.43 9.26
N GLY A 339 -8.38 0.02 8.23
CA GLY A 339 -7.34 -1.00 8.30
C GLY A 339 -7.80 -2.39 7.86
N GLU A 340 -7.23 -3.46 8.43
CA GLU A 340 -7.42 -4.85 7.95
C GLU A 340 -8.89 -5.24 7.77
N TYR A 341 -9.76 -4.81 8.68
CA TYR A 341 -11.18 -5.18 8.70
C TYR A 341 -12.10 -4.13 8.03
N CYS A 342 -11.54 -3.24 7.20
CA CYS A 342 -12.34 -2.34 6.37
C CYS A 342 -13.23 -3.14 5.40
N SER A 343 -14.51 -2.77 5.30
CA SER A 343 -15.46 -3.38 4.36
C SER A 343 -15.13 -2.96 2.93
N ASN A 344 -15.10 -3.92 2.01
CA ASN A 344 -14.76 -3.70 0.60
C ASN A 344 -15.85 -3.02 -0.23
N THR A 345 -16.99 -2.68 0.36
CA THR A 345 -18.10 -1.95 -0.29
C THR A 345 -18.13 -0.48 0.08
N VAL A 346 -17.17 -0.02 0.89
CA VAL A 346 -17.17 1.32 1.44
C VAL A 346 -16.43 2.26 0.52
N GLU A 347 -16.99 3.45 0.32
CA GLU A 347 -16.39 4.48 -0.51
C GLU A 347 -16.40 5.85 0.16
N GLY A 348 -15.44 6.68 -0.23
CA GLY A 348 -15.35 8.09 0.14
C GLY A 348 -14.24 8.42 1.12
N VAL A 349 -14.32 9.63 1.68
CA VAL A 349 -13.30 10.20 2.56
C VAL A 349 -13.72 10.12 4.01
N TYR A 350 -12.82 9.62 4.87
CA TYR A 350 -13.07 9.42 6.28
C TYR A 350 -11.91 9.94 7.14
N PHE A 351 -12.23 10.33 8.36
CA PHE A 351 -11.29 10.85 9.35
C PHE A 351 -11.27 9.95 10.57
N VAL A 352 -10.06 9.70 11.09
CA VAL A 352 -9.81 8.74 12.17
C VAL A 352 -8.88 9.36 13.21
N PRO A 353 -9.29 9.55 14.46
CA PRO A 353 -8.45 10.01 15.54
C PRO A 353 -7.73 8.82 16.15
N THR A 354 -6.62 9.08 16.80
CA THR A 354 -5.85 8.06 17.51
C THR A 354 -5.24 8.64 18.77
N ASN A 355 -4.97 7.76 19.74
CA ASN A 355 -4.10 8.12 20.85
C ASN A 355 -2.69 8.46 20.34
N PRO A 356 -1.90 9.28 21.06
CA PRO A 356 -0.50 9.56 20.72
C PRO A 356 0.44 8.38 20.97
N LYS A 357 0.01 7.36 21.71
CA LYS A 357 0.79 6.15 22.03
C LYS A 357 -0.07 4.91 21.87
N SER A 358 0.57 3.77 21.60
CA SER A 358 -0.14 2.48 21.51
C SER A 358 -0.73 2.08 22.87
N PRO A 359 -1.96 1.52 22.93
CA PRO A 359 -2.86 1.27 21.80
C PRO A 359 -3.37 2.58 21.18
N PHE A 360 -3.16 2.73 19.87
CA PHE A 360 -3.53 3.91 19.10
C PHE A 360 -5.04 3.95 18.84
N ALA A 361 -5.66 2.79 18.65
CA ALA A 361 -7.09 2.64 18.48
C ALA A 361 -7.84 3.14 19.73
N MET A 362 -8.78 4.06 19.55
CA MET A 362 -9.55 4.65 20.64
C MET A 362 -10.82 3.85 20.99
N GLY A 363 -11.34 3.04 20.06
CA GLY A 363 -12.67 2.44 20.21
C GLY A 363 -13.79 3.37 19.75
N LEU A 364 -15.05 3.01 20.08
CA LEU A 364 -16.27 3.75 19.71
C LEU A 364 -16.56 4.93 20.63
#